data_AF-A0AA90TSB8-F1
#
_entry.id   AF-A0AA90TSB8-F1
#
_cell.length_a   1.000
_cell.length_b   1.000
_cell.length_c   1.000
_cell.angle_alpha   90.00
_cell.angle_beta   90.00
_cell.angle_gamma   90.00
#
_symmetry.space_group_name_H-M   'P 1'
#
loop_
_entity.id
_entity.type
_entity.pdbx_description
1 polymer ?
#
loop_
_entity_poly.entity_id
_entity_poly.type
_entity_poly.pdbx_seq_one_letter_code
_entity_poly.pdbx_strand_id
1 'polypeptide(L)' 'MTYTPLLGAYTGTFASAQSVPEAATSYKYDLVGNLKEMTDPLGRVTNLTYDSLDRVKQVEQPLT' A
#
# COMPACT_ATOMS: atom_id res chain seq x y z
N MET A 1 4.68 -20.40 13.77
CA MET A 1 5.94 -19.78 13.34
C MET A 1 5.66 -18.32 13.07
N THR A 2 5.92 -17.44 14.04
CA THR A 2 5.64 -16.00 13.93
C THR A 2 6.90 -15.29 13.45
N TYR A 3 6.80 -14.63 12.30
CA TYR A 3 7.85 -13.76 11.80
C TYR A 3 7.78 -12.42 12.51
N THR A 4 8.81 -12.11 13.30
CA THR A 4 9.03 -10.77 13.84
C THR A 4 10.08 -10.11 12.97
N PRO A 5 9.74 -9.21 12.02
CA PRO A 5 10.77 -8.48 11.32
C PRO A 5 11.44 -7.49 12.29
N LEU A 6 12.74 -7.67 12.50
CA LEU A 6 13.62 -6.73 13.17
C LEU A 6 13.70 -5.47 12.30
N LEU A 7 12.90 -4.45 12.63
CA LEU A 7 13.06 -3.12 12.05
C LEU A 7 14.44 -2.61 12.49
N GLY A 8 15.33 -2.49 11.50
CA GLY A 8 16.65 -1.91 11.66
C GLY A 8 16.55 -0.53 12.30
N ALA A 9 17.52 -0.23 13.17
CA ALA A 9 17.59 0.99 13.95
C ALA A 9 17.48 2.25 13.08
N TYR A 10 16.33 2.93 13.16
CA TYR A 10 16.21 4.32 12.74
C TYR A 10 16.62 5.19 13.93
N THR A 11 17.90 5.59 14.00
CA THR A 11 18.34 6.61 14.94
C THR A 11 17.89 7.97 14.42
N GLY A 12 16.65 8.35 14.73
CA GLY A 12 16.11 9.69 14.52
C GLY A 12 15.51 10.19 15.82
N THR A 13 16.07 11.27 16.36
CA THR A 13 15.58 11.97 17.55
C THR A 13 14.08 12.27 17.46
N PHE A 14 13.28 11.72 18.38
CA PHE A 14 11.85 12.00 18.49
C PHE A 14 11.62 13.41 19.06
N ALA A 15 11.81 14.43 18.22
CA ALA A 15 11.31 15.77 18.51
C ALA A 15 9.81 15.79 18.19
N SER A 16 8.99 16.20 19.16
CA SER A 16 7.55 16.35 19.00
C SER A 16 7.23 17.30 17.84
N ALA A 17 6.77 16.75 16.73
CA ALA A 17 6.13 17.50 15.66
C ALA A 17 4.90 16.70 15.22
N GLN A 18 3.77 17.08 15.82
CA GLN A 18 2.44 17.08 15.22
C GLN A 18 2.29 16.19 13.99
N SER A 19 1.69 14.99 14.17
CA SER A 19 1.22 14.05 13.16
C SER A 19 1.27 14.60 11.73
N VAL A 20 2.44 14.55 11.10
CA VAL A 20 2.50 14.51 9.65
C VAL A 20 1.86 13.17 9.35
N PRO A 21 0.72 13.07 8.64
CA PRO A 21 0.28 11.78 8.14
C PRO A 21 1.48 11.27 7.36
N GLU A 22 2.14 10.25 7.89
CA GLU A 22 3.29 9.67 7.22
C GLU A 22 2.81 9.31 5.83
N ALA A 23 3.44 9.90 4.82
CA ALA A 23 3.00 9.79 3.45
C ALA A 23 3.10 8.32 3.04
N ALA A 24 2.04 7.56 3.29
CA ALA A 24 2.04 6.11 3.23
C ALA A 24 1.19 5.64 2.06
N THR A 25 1.72 4.69 1.29
CA THR A 25 0.97 3.97 0.28
C THR A 25 0.25 2.79 0.93
N SER A 26 -1.06 2.69 0.76
CA SER A 26 -1.84 1.55 1.26
C SER A 26 -2.20 0.59 0.13
N TYR A 27 -2.21 -0.71 0.44
CA TYR A 27 -2.52 -1.78 -0.50
C TYR A 27 -3.66 -2.64 0.04
N LYS A 28 -4.60 -3.04 -0.82
CA LYS A 28 -5.63 -4.04 -0.50
C LYS A 28 -5.51 -5.22 -1.45
N TYR A 29 -5.64 -6.41 -0.89
CA TYR A 29 -5.55 -7.66 -1.63
C TYR A 29 -6.91 -8.37 -1.67
N ASP A 30 -7.13 -9.19 -2.69
CA ASP A 30 -8.26 -10.12 -2.73
C ASP A 30 -7.98 -11.38 -1.87
N LEU A 31 -8.93 -12.33 -1.87
CA LEU A 31 -8.84 -13.55 -1.06
C LEU A 31 -7.71 -14.51 -1.50
N VAL A 32 -7.24 -14.40 -2.75
CA VAL A 32 -6.15 -15.22 -3.30
C VAL A 32 -4.80 -14.50 -3.23
N GLY A 33 -4.78 -13.25 -2.75
CA GLY A 33 -3.57 -12.47 -2.50
C GLY A 33 -3.17 -11.54 -3.65
N ASN A 34 -4.02 -11.35 -4.65
CA ASN A 34 -3.77 -10.42 -5.73
C ASN A 34 -4.02 -8.98 -5.28
N LEU A 35 -3.19 -8.03 -5.73
CA LEU A 35 -3.34 -6.61 -5.40
C LEU A 35 -4.57 -6.03 -6.08
N LYS A 36 -5.61 -5.67 -5.33
CA LYS A 36 -6.87 -5.13 -5.85
C LYS A 36 -6.91 -3.61 -5.87
N GLU A 37 -6.30 -2.95 -4.89
CA GLU A 37 -6.36 -1.50 -4.73
C GLU A 37 -5.04 -0.98 -4.17
N MET A 38 -4.55 0.13 -4.71
CA MET A 38 -3.42 0.89 -4.20
C MET A 38 -3.86 2.34 -4.00
N THR A 39 -3.58 2.91 -2.84
CA THR A 39 -3.81 4.34 -2.56
C THR A 39 -2.47 5.00 -2.29
N ASP A 40 -2.13 6.01 -3.08
CA ASP A 40 -0.92 6.80 -2.87
C ASP A 40 -1.06 7.76 -1.68
N PRO A 41 0.05 8.35 -1.19
CA PRO A 41 -0.02 9.30 -0.08
C PRO A 41 -0.79 10.59 -0.38
N LEU A 42 -1.06 10.86 -1.66
CA LEU A 42 -1.84 12.01 -2.12
C LEU A 42 -3.34 11.66 -2.21
N GLY A 43 -3.73 10.45 -1.77
CA GLY A 43 -5.11 9.96 -1.79
C GLY A 43 -5.59 9.46 -3.15
N ARG A 44 -4.69 9.33 -4.13
CA ARG A 44 -5.02 8.81 -5.46
C ARG A 44 -5.13 7.30 -5.42
N VAL A 45 -6.26 6.79 -5.89
CA VAL A 45 -6.58 5.36 -5.87
C VAL A 45 -6.38 4.75 -7.25
N THR A 46 -5.63 3.64 -7.31
CA THR A 46 -5.49 2.79 -8.49
C THR A 46 -6.11 1.42 -8.19
N ASN A 47 -7.05 0.98 -9.02
CA ASN A 47 -7.67 -0.34 -8.89
C ASN A 47 -7.13 -1.30 -9.94
N LEU A 48 -6.96 -2.57 -9.56
CA LEU A 48 -6.61 -3.64 -10.47
C LEU A 48 -7.70 -4.71 -10.41
N THR A 49 -8.04 -5.25 -11.57
CA THR A 49 -8.93 -6.40 -11.68
C THR A 49 -8.21 -7.54 -12.40
N TYR A 50 -8.59 -8.76 -12.06
CA TYR A 50 -7.97 -9.97 -12.56
C TYR A 50 -8.98 -10.79 -13.36
N ASP A 51 -8.49 -11.54 -14.35
CA ASP A 51 -9.28 -12.57 -15.02
C ASP A 51 -9.29 -13.87 -14.19
N SER A 52 -10.03 -14.88 -14.65
CA SER A 52 -10.15 -16.17 -13.96
C SER A 52 -8.85 -16.99 -13.92
N LEU A 53 -7.78 -16.51 -14.55
CA LEU A 53 -6.45 -17.13 -14.57
C LEU A 53 -5.44 -16.31 -13.75
N ASP A 54 -5.92 -15.42 -12.88
CA ASP A 54 -5.11 -14.53 -12.02
C ASP A 54 -4.20 -13.57 -12.80
N ARG A 55 -4.59 -13.20 -14.03
CA ARG A 55 -3.85 -12.21 -14.82
C ARG A 55 -4.55 -10.86 -14.74
N VAL A 56 -3.77 -9.79 -14.69
CA VAL A 56 -4.31 -8.42 -14.69
C VAL A 56 -5.13 -8.20 -15.95
N LYS A 57 -6.42 -7.95 -15.76
CA LYS A 57 -7.39 -7.68 -16.81
C LYS A 57 -7.54 -6.18 -17.06
N GLN A 58 -7.51 -5.38 -15.99
CA GLN A 58 -7.67 -3.93 -16.08
C GLN A 58 -6.90 -3.23 -14.97
N VAL A 59 -6.35 -2.06 -15.30
CA VAL A 59 -5.78 -1.11 -14.35
C VAL A 59 -6.55 0.19 -14.50
N GLU A 60 -7.27 0.60 -13.46
CA GLU A 60 -7.97 1.88 -13.40
C GLU A 60 -7.12 2.85 -12.60
N GLN A 61 -6.52 3.80 -13.31
CA GLN A 61 -5.75 4.88 -12.70
C GLN A 61 -6.65 6.09 -12.42
N PRO A 62 -6.31 6.91 -11.42
CA PRO A 62 -6.99 8.17 -11.20
C PRO A 62 -6.68 9.12 -12.36
N LEU A 63 -7.70 9.83 -12.86
CA LEU A 63 -7.52 10.85 -13.88
C LEU A 63 -6.70 12.01 -13.30
N THR A 64 -5.57 12.31 -13.93
CA THR A 64 -4.67 13.43 -13.59
C THR A 64 -5.29 14.79 -13.84
#